data_AF-A0AB74F301-F1
#
_entry.id   AF-A0AB74F301-F1
#
_cell.length_a   1.000
_cell.length_b   1.000
_cell.length_c   1.000
_cell.angle_alpha   90.00
_cell.angle_beta   90.00
_cell.angle_gamma   90.00
#
_symmetry.space_group_name_H-M   'P 1'
#
loop_
_entity.id
_entity.type
_entity.pdbx_description
1 polymer ?
#
loop_
_entity_poly.entity_id
_entity_poly.type
_entity_poly.pdbx_seq_one_letter_code
_entity_poly.pdbx_strand_id
1 'polypeptide(L)'
;MNAENNESMKCGDYAITQELCIGNKTVVFGEKSGDYGPHRYLCAFRQIILFYASYSEIETGSYLDMMDVFTTRVKGQIEKARETLKQIKVPLEVITPEMCYPHDFSQDLNGKVIAIKPEVLRPECQYAVYQLGYVTGGFGAHGNARGNAVFVKKLYSQENTRFERSDIQGIVKPECLPEWAKQDLEHIKQRQKKEKNRKGEAR
;
A
#
# COMPACT_ATOMS: atom_id res chain seq x y z
N MET A 1 -9.49 10.77 -23.40
CA MET A 1 -8.18 10.32 -23.91
C MET A 1 -7.14 11.25 -23.31
N ASN A 2 -6.58 10.87 -22.15
CA ASN A 2 -5.57 11.68 -21.48
C ASN A 2 -4.21 11.05 -21.78
N ALA A 3 -3.44 11.74 -22.61
CA ALA A 3 -2.02 11.50 -22.76
C ALA A 3 -1.33 12.04 -21.50
N GLU A 4 -1.22 11.21 -20.47
CA GLU A 4 -0.36 11.50 -19.32
C GLU A 4 1.06 10.99 -19.63
N ASN A 5 1.96 11.95 -19.85
CA ASN A 5 3.43 11.86 -19.78
C ASN A 5 4.05 10.45 -19.67
N ASN A 6 4.31 9.84 -20.83
CA ASN A 6 4.95 8.54 -21.00
C ASN A 6 6.49 8.58 -20.91
N GLU A 7 7.05 9.52 -20.14
CA GLU A 7 8.51 9.60 -19.91
C GLU A 7 8.97 8.79 -18.69
N SER A 8 8.05 8.42 -17.77
CA SER A 8 8.39 7.74 -16.51
C SER A 8 8.49 6.21 -16.59
N MET A 9 8.19 5.61 -17.75
CA MET A 9 8.21 4.15 -17.96
C MET A 9 9.43 3.70 -18.76
N LYS A 10 10.63 4.20 -18.41
CA LYS A 10 11.88 3.75 -19.02
C LYS A 10 12.89 3.30 -17.97
N CYS A 11 13.56 2.20 -18.25
CA CYS A 11 14.72 1.74 -17.50
C CYS A 11 15.95 1.86 -18.41
N GLY A 12 16.66 2.99 -18.35
CA GLY A 12 17.70 3.32 -19.32
C GLY A 12 17.13 3.46 -20.74
N ASP A 13 17.71 2.73 -21.70
CA ASP A 13 17.28 2.74 -23.11
C ASP A 13 16.02 1.91 -23.39
N TYR A 14 15.52 1.18 -22.39
CA TYR A 14 14.41 0.27 -22.57
C TYR A 14 13.09 0.90 -22.14
N ALA A 15 12.08 0.77 -22.98
CA ALA A 15 10.70 1.13 -22.66
C ALA A 15 10.03 -0.02 -21.90
N ILE A 16 9.44 0.26 -20.75
CA ILE A 16 8.66 -0.72 -19.99
C ILE A 16 7.33 -0.96 -20.71
N THR A 17 7.09 -2.21 -21.09
CA THR A 17 5.88 -2.62 -21.83
C THR A 17 4.89 -3.36 -20.95
N GLN A 18 5.38 -4.03 -19.90
CA GLN A 18 4.52 -4.71 -18.92
C GLN A 18 4.99 -4.40 -17.50
N GLU A 19 4.02 -4.22 -16.61
CA GLU A 19 4.23 -3.99 -15.20
C GLU A 19 3.22 -4.83 -14.41
N LEU A 20 3.70 -5.58 -13.42
CA LEU A 20 2.85 -6.35 -12.53
C LEU A 20 3.28 -6.13 -11.07
N CYS A 21 2.38 -5.52 -10.30
CA CYS A 21 2.57 -5.36 -8.86
C CYS A 21 2.03 -6.58 -8.13
N ILE A 22 2.86 -7.25 -7.34
CA ILE A 22 2.45 -8.37 -6.50
C ILE A 22 3.34 -8.50 -5.28
N GLY A 23 2.72 -8.67 -4.11
CA GLY A 23 3.43 -8.60 -2.84
C GLY A 23 3.99 -7.19 -2.62
N ASN A 24 5.25 -7.08 -2.18
CA ASN A 24 5.89 -5.79 -1.93
C ASN A 24 6.79 -5.29 -3.08
N LYS A 25 6.79 -5.98 -4.22
CA LYS A 25 7.60 -5.63 -5.38
C LYS A 25 6.74 -5.45 -6.63
N THR A 26 7.24 -4.65 -7.55
CA THR A 26 6.67 -4.55 -8.89
C THR A 26 7.64 -5.15 -9.88
N VAL A 27 7.22 -6.16 -10.63
CA VAL A 27 8.03 -6.78 -11.69
C VAL A 27 7.74 -6.03 -12.98
N VAL A 28 8.78 -5.60 -13.69
CA VAL A 28 8.67 -4.90 -14.96
C VAL A 28 9.35 -5.69 -16.07
N PHE A 29 8.76 -5.65 -17.25
CA PHE A 29 9.32 -6.16 -18.49
C PHE A 29 9.44 -4.99 -19.46
N GLY A 30 10.58 -4.90 -20.14
CA GLY A 30 10.84 -3.82 -21.07
C GLY A 30 11.55 -4.26 -22.34
N GLU A 31 11.51 -3.37 -23.32
CA GLU A 31 12.02 -3.60 -24.65
C GLU A 31 12.78 -2.37 -25.16
N LYS A 32 13.91 -2.62 -25.82
CA LYS A 32 14.67 -1.59 -26.53
C LYS A 32 14.19 -1.48 -27.97
N SER A 33 13.51 -0.39 -28.30
CA SER A 33 12.98 -0.15 -29.65
C SER A 33 14.11 0.07 -30.66
N GLY A 34 14.05 -0.62 -31.81
CA GLY A 34 15.03 -0.48 -32.90
C GLY A 34 16.32 -1.29 -32.73
N ASP A 35 16.46 -2.06 -31.64
CA ASP A 35 17.54 -3.01 -31.44
C ASP A 35 17.05 -4.44 -31.77
N TYR A 36 17.82 -5.18 -32.57
CA TYR A 36 17.55 -6.58 -32.91
C TYR A 36 18.63 -7.52 -32.35
N GLY A 37 19.46 -7.01 -31.44
CA GLY A 37 20.51 -7.76 -30.76
C GLY A 37 19.98 -8.73 -29.68
N PRO A 38 20.88 -9.55 -29.11
CA PRO A 38 20.53 -10.58 -28.13
C PRO A 38 20.06 -10.03 -26.78
N HIS A 39 20.20 -8.73 -26.53
CA HIS A 39 19.79 -8.05 -25.28
C HIS A 39 18.65 -7.05 -25.51
N ARG A 40 17.75 -7.34 -26.45
CA ARG A 40 16.61 -6.44 -26.76
C ARG A 40 15.63 -6.28 -25.60
N TYR A 41 15.48 -7.30 -24.75
CA TYR A 41 14.49 -7.32 -23.68
C TYR A 41 15.15 -7.21 -22.30
N LEU A 42 14.39 -6.70 -21.33
CA LEU A 42 14.79 -6.66 -19.93
C LEU A 42 13.71 -7.20 -18.99
N CYS A 43 14.15 -7.66 -17.84
CA CYS A 43 13.30 -7.87 -16.67
C CYS A 43 13.96 -7.26 -15.43
N ALA A 44 13.20 -6.50 -14.64
CA ALA A 44 13.70 -5.86 -13.42
C ALA A 44 12.62 -5.79 -12.34
N PHE A 45 13.02 -5.52 -11.10
CA PHE A 45 12.10 -5.02 -10.09
C PHE A 45 12.10 -3.50 -10.09
N ARG A 46 10.91 -2.91 -10.09
CA ARG A 46 10.71 -1.47 -9.96
C ARG A 46 10.23 -1.16 -8.54
N GLN A 47 10.82 -0.13 -7.94
CA GLN A 47 10.38 0.42 -6.67
C GLN A 47 10.35 1.94 -6.77
N ILE A 48 9.26 2.54 -6.31
CA ILE A 48 9.16 4.00 -6.18
C ILE A 48 9.75 4.37 -4.82
N ILE A 49 10.83 5.14 -4.82
CA ILE A 49 11.44 5.69 -3.60
C ILE A 49 11.29 7.21 -3.67
N LEU A 50 10.50 7.76 -2.74
CA LEU A 50 10.12 9.18 -2.70
C LEU A 50 9.40 9.60 -3.99
N PHE A 51 10.16 10.06 -4.99
CA PHE A 51 9.65 10.60 -6.26
C PHE A 51 10.34 10.00 -7.49
N TYR A 52 11.23 9.01 -7.31
CA TYR A 52 11.97 8.40 -8.41
C TYR A 52 11.70 6.90 -8.49
N ALA A 53 11.65 6.39 -9.72
CA ALA A 53 11.64 4.95 -9.96
C ALA A 53 13.09 4.42 -9.86
N SER A 54 13.32 3.51 -8.92
CA SER A 54 14.54 2.73 -8.82
C SER A 54 14.30 1.35 -9.42
N TYR A 55 15.28 0.85 -10.17
CA TYR A 55 15.25 -0.47 -10.76
C TYR A 55 16.35 -1.32 -10.14
N SER A 56 16.02 -2.54 -9.73
CA SER A 56 16.95 -3.50 -9.13
C SER A 56 16.85 -4.86 -9.79
N GLU A 57 17.91 -5.66 -9.64
CA GLU A 57 18.02 -6.99 -10.25
C GLU A 57 17.72 -6.94 -11.77
N ILE A 58 18.36 -6.00 -12.48
CA ILE A 58 18.14 -5.82 -13.92
C ILE A 58 18.83 -6.96 -14.68
N GLU A 59 18.05 -7.72 -15.43
CA GLU A 59 18.53 -8.76 -16.35
C GLU A 59 18.11 -8.38 -17.77
N THR A 60 18.98 -8.71 -18.75
CA THR A 60 18.72 -8.42 -20.17
C THR A 60 19.04 -9.64 -21.02
N GLY A 61 18.28 -9.86 -22.09
CA GLY A 61 18.44 -11.03 -22.94
C GLY A 61 17.40 -11.15 -24.03
N SER A 62 17.24 -12.37 -24.53
CA SER A 62 16.24 -12.69 -25.56
C SER A 62 14.83 -12.63 -24.98
N TYR A 63 13.82 -12.58 -25.86
CA TYR A 63 12.42 -12.49 -25.43
C TYR A 63 12.02 -13.63 -24.50
N LEU A 64 12.34 -14.87 -24.88
CA LEU A 64 11.94 -16.06 -24.12
C LEU A 64 12.69 -16.15 -22.79
N ASP A 65 13.99 -15.85 -22.78
CA ASP A 65 14.79 -15.88 -21.55
C ASP A 65 14.27 -14.84 -20.54
N MET A 66 14.00 -13.61 -21.01
CA MET A 66 13.49 -12.55 -20.14
C MET A 66 12.05 -12.79 -19.68
N MET A 67 11.24 -13.47 -20.50
CA MET A 67 9.90 -13.89 -20.10
C MET A 67 9.95 -15.00 -19.04
N ASP A 68 10.90 -15.93 -19.12
CA ASP A 68 11.11 -16.94 -18.08
C ASP A 68 11.54 -16.29 -16.75
N VAL A 69 12.46 -15.32 -16.81
CA VAL A 69 12.86 -14.51 -15.65
C VAL A 69 11.66 -13.75 -15.07
N PHE A 70 10.86 -13.09 -15.92
CA PHE A 70 9.67 -12.36 -15.51
C PHE A 70 8.66 -13.25 -14.80
N THR A 71 8.28 -14.37 -15.40
CA THR A 71 7.30 -15.31 -14.83
C THR A 71 7.82 -15.96 -13.55
N THR A 72 9.12 -16.32 -13.49
CA THR A 72 9.75 -16.85 -12.28
C THR A 72 9.72 -15.85 -11.13
N ARG A 73 10.01 -14.57 -11.39
CA ARG A 73 9.94 -13.51 -10.38
C ARG A 73 8.52 -13.28 -9.89
N VAL A 74 7.55 -13.24 -10.80
CA VAL A 74 6.12 -13.13 -10.46
C VAL A 74 5.70 -14.31 -9.58
N LYS A 75 6.04 -15.55 -9.96
CA LYS A 75 5.78 -16.74 -9.17
C LYS A 75 6.40 -16.66 -7.78
N GLY A 76 7.64 -16.19 -7.68
CA GLY A 76 8.31 -15.97 -6.39
C GLY A 76 7.58 -14.96 -5.49
N GLN A 77 7.00 -13.89 -6.06
CA GLN A 77 6.19 -12.93 -5.30
C GLN A 77 4.83 -13.51 -4.89
N ILE A 78 4.18 -14.30 -5.76
CA ILE A 78 2.93 -15.01 -5.44
C ILE A 78 3.12 -15.87 -4.19
N GLU A 79 4.18 -16.68 -4.15
CA GLU A 79 4.44 -17.56 -3.01
C GLU A 79 4.72 -16.79 -1.72
N LYS A 80 5.47 -15.67 -1.80
CA LYS A 80 5.69 -14.78 -0.65
C LYS A 80 4.39 -14.14 -0.15
N ALA A 81 3.54 -13.69 -1.07
CA ALA A 81 2.24 -13.11 -0.72
C ALA A 81 1.33 -14.16 -0.04
N ARG A 82 1.28 -15.38 -0.59
CA ARG A 82 0.56 -16.51 0.00
C ARG A 82 1.07 -16.84 1.40
N GLU A 83 2.38 -16.88 1.59
CA GLU A 83 2.96 -17.16 2.90
C GLU A 83 2.62 -16.05 3.90
N THR A 84 2.70 -14.78 3.48
CA THR A 84 2.28 -13.64 4.31
C THR A 84 0.82 -13.79 4.76
N LEU A 85 -0.07 -14.19 3.86
CA LEU A 85 -1.48 -14.42 4.18
C LEU A 85 -1.68 -15.60 5.15
N LYS A 86 -0.89 -16.68 5.01
CA LYS A 86 -0.94 -17.82 5.96
C LYS A 86 -0.48 -17.47 7.37
N GLN A 87 0.46 -16.52 7.49
CA GLN A 87 0.94 -16.05 8.80
C GLN A 87 -0.08 -15.17 9.53
N ILE A 88 -1.14 -14.74 8.85
CA ILE A 88 -2.22 -13.97 9.47
C ILE A 88 -3.10 -14.90 10.30
N LYS A 89 -3.10 -14.68 11.62
CA LYS A 89 -3.79 -15.55 12.60
C LYS A 89 -5.23 -15.11 12.90
N VAL A 90 -5.76 -14.17 12.14
CA VAL A 90 -7.10 -13.61 12.32
C VAL A 90 -7.92 -13.79 11.03
N PRO A 91 -9.26 -13.77 11.10
CA PRO A 91 -10.10 -13.95 9.91
C PRO A 91 -9.78 -12.94 8.79
N LEU A 92 -9.69 -13.45 7.56
CA LEU A 92 -9.49 -12.65 6.35
C LEU A 92 -10.84 -12.13 5.83
N GLU A 93 -11.41 -11.19 6.56
CA GLU A 93 -12.67 -10.52 6.21
C GLU A 93 -12.41 -9.20 5.49
N VAL A 94 -13.38 -8.66 4.77
CA VAL A 94 -13.29 -7.34 4.12
C VAL A 94 -14.26 -6.40 4.82
N ILE A 95 -13.81 -5.20 5.17
CA ILE A 95 -14.66 -4.13 5.68
C ILE A 95 -15.35 -3.46 4.49
N THR A 96 -16.66 -3.57 4.43
CA THR A 96 -17.47 -2.99 3.36
C THR A 96 -17.95 -1.57 3.71
N PRO A 97 -18.45 -0.79 2.74
CA PRO A 97 -18.99 0.54 2.99
C PRO A 97 -20.09 0.58 4.07
N GLU A 98 -20.94 -0.44 4.14
CA GLU A 98 -22.08 -0.53 5.06
C GLU A 98 -21.65 -0.70 6.53
N MET A 99 -20.44 -1.22 6.74
CA MET A 99 -19.79 -1.35 8.05
C MET A 99 -19.21 -0.02 8.55
N CYS A 100 -19.20 1.01 7.71
CA CYS A 100 -18.73 2.34 8.04
C CYS A 100 -19.88 3.33 8.16
N TYR A 101 -19.64 4.43 8.88
CA TYR A 101 -20.47 5.62 8.73
C TYR A 101 -20.23 6.24 7.35
N PRO A 102 -21.25 6.89 6.74
CA PRO A 102 -21.10 7.58 5.47
C PRO A 102 -19.89 8.50 5.48
N HIS A 103 -19.09 8.46 4.41
CA HIS A 103 -17.90 9.27 4.32
C HIS A 103 -18.27 10.75 4.22
N ASP A 104 -18.12 11.47 5.32
CA ASP A 104 -18.41 12.90 5.43
C ASP A 104 -17.09 13.67 5.61
N PHE A 105 -16.80 14.58 4.68
CA PHE A 105 -15.59 15.42 4.70
C PHE A 105 -15.62 16.48 5.80
N SER A 106 -16.80 16.78 6.37
CA SER A 106 -16.93 17.70 7.50
C SER A 106 -16.51 17.08 8.84
N GLN A 107 -16.38 15.74 8.91
CA GLN A 107 -16.04 15.04 10.14
C GLN A 107 -14.54 14.94 10.37
N ASP A 108 -14.15 15.12 11.63
CA ASP A 108 -12.79 14.90 12.13
C ASP A 108 -12.54 13.40 12.36
N LEU A 109 -11.45 12.89 11.76
CA LEU A 109 -11.03 11.50 11.87
C LEU A 109 -9.99 11.28 12.97
N ASN A 110 -9.40 12.32 13.55
CA ASN A 110 -8.32 12.16 14.52
C ASN A 110 -8.80 11.33 15.72
N GLY A 111 -8.00 10.31 16.07
CA GLY A 111 -8.34 9.40 17.16
C GLY A 111 -9.48 8.41 16.84
N LYS A 112 -9.89 8.29 15.58
CA LYS A 112 -10.90 7.33 15.12
C LYS A 112 -10.24 6.14 14.42
N VAL A 113 -10.97 5.02 14.42
CA VAL A 113 -10.66 3.87 13.57
C VAL A 113 -11.39 4.02 12.26
N ILE A 114 -10.64 3.93 11.17
CA ILE A 114 -11.13 4.04 9.80
C ILE A 114 -10.83 2.76 9.03
N ALA A 115 -11.59 2.56 7.95
CA ALA A 115 -11.24 1.60 6.92
C ALA A 115 -10.71 2.33 5.67
N ILE A 116 -9.69 1.75 5.05
CA ILE A 116 -9.23 2.15 3.71
C ILE A 116 -10.08 1.41 2.67
N LYS A 117 -10.44 2.11 1.60
CA LYS A 117 -11.14 1.54 0.44
C LYS A 117 -10.37 0.34 -0.14
N PRO A 118 -11.00 -0.82 -0.37
CA PRO A 118 -10.34 -1.98 -0.97
C PRO A 118 -9.63 -1.66 -2.30
N GLU A 119 -10.22 -0.81 -3.13
CA GLU A 119 -9.70 -0.43 -4.45
C GLU A 119 -8.41 0.41 -4.40
N VAL A 120 -8.10 1.01 -3.25
CA VAL A 120 -6.82 1.71 -3.01
C VAL A 120 -5.72 0.72 -2.63
N LEU A 121 -6.09 -0.44 -2.10
CA LEU A 121 -5.16 -1.48 -1.69
C LEU A 121 -4.88 -2.44 -2.85
N ARG A 122 -3.74 -3.12 -2.77
CA ARG A 122 -3.44 -4.22 -3.69
C ARG A 122 -4.50 -5.31 -3.56
N PRO A 123 -4.87 -6.02 -4.64
CA PRO A 123 -5.90 -7.05 -4.62
C PRO A 123 -5.72 -8.12 -3.53
N GLU A 124 -4.49 -8.58 -3.31
CA GLU A 124 -4.13 -9.55 -2.28
C GLU A 124 -4.12 -8.98 -0.85
N CYS A 125 -4.30 -7.68 -0.69
CA CYS A 125 -4.28 -6.94 0.57
C CYS A 125 -5.62 -6.24 0.88
N GLN A 126 -6.76 -6.70 0.35
CA GLN A 126 -8.06 -6.04 0.55
C GLN A 126 -8.76 -6.40 1.87
N TYR A 127 -8.13 -7.22 2.72
CA TYR A 127 -8.69 -7.69 3.99
C TYR A 127 -8.59 -6.66 5.13
N ALA A 128 -9.39 -6.84 6.18
CA ALA A 128 -9.51 -5.97 7.34
C ALA A 128 -8.16 -5.71 8.04
N VAL A 129 -7.27 -6.71 8.09
CA VAL A 129 -5.89 -6.56 8.61
C VAL A 129 -5.07 -5.50 7.88
N TYR A 130 -5.37 -5.29 6.60
CA TYR A 130 -4.75 -4.28 5.73
C TYR A 130 -5.63 -3.06 5.48
N GLN A 131 -6.92 -3.10 5.79
CA GLN A 131 -7.81 -1.93 5.65
C GLN A 131 -7.86 -1.09 6.90
N LEU A 132 -7.88 -1.71 8.09
CA LEU A 132 -8.13 -1.00 9.34
C LEU A 132 -6.92 -0.17 9.78
N GLY A 133 -7.21 1.03 10.29
CA GLY A 133 -6.18 1.91 10.80
C GLY A 133 -6.71 2.94 11.79
N TYR A 134 -5.85 3.34 12.72
CA TYR A 134 -6.09 4.39 13.68
C TYR A 134 -5.47 5.71 13.19
N VAL A 135 -6.28 6.76 13.07
CA VAL A 135 -5.80 8.05 12.58
C VAL A 135 -5.03 8.78 13.68
N THR A 136 -3.78 9.11 13.37
CA THR A 136 -2.85 9.76 14.30
C THR A 136 -2.63 11.25 14.01
N GLY A 137 -3.05 11.73 12.83
CA GLY A 137 -2.91 13.14 12.46
C GLY A 137 -3.03 13.37 10.95
N GLY A 138 -2.53 14.53 10.51
CA GLY A 138 -2.48 14.94 9.11
C GLY A 138 -3.54 15.98 8.77
N PHE A 139 -3.24 16.86 7.82
CA PHE A 139 -4.15 17.97 7.49
C PHE A 139 -5.52 17.49 7.01
N GLY A 140 -5.60 16.36 6.30
CA GLY A 140 -6.87 15.77 5.84
C GLY A 140 -7.63 14.97 6.89
N ALA A 141 -7.07 14.80 8.09
CA ALA A 141 -7.80 14.18 9.19
C ALA A 141 -8.84 15.13 9.79
N HIS A 142 -8.64 16.45 9.68
CA HIS A 142 -9.59 17.44 10.18
C HIS A 142 -10.80 17.62 9.27
N GLY A 143 -11.94 17.93 9.88
CA GLY A 143 -13.16 18.27 9.16
C GLY A 143 -13.01 19.55 8.33
N ASN A 144 -13.58 19.57 7.13
CA ASN A 144 -13.55 20.71 6.20
C ASN A 144 -12.12 21.23 5.89
N ALA A 145 -11.11 20.36 6.03
CA ALA A 145 -9.74 20.74 5.78
C ALA A 145 -9.46 20.95 4.29
N ARG A 146 -8.52 21.85 3.98
CA ARG A 146 -7.99 22.04 2.62
C ARG A 146 -6.91 21.03 2.23
N GLY A 147 -6.25 20.42 3.21
CA GLY A 147 -5.24 19.38 2.97
C GLY A 147 -5.88 18.00 2.94
N ASN A 148 -5.29 17.07 2.20
CA ASN A 148 -5.86 15.72 2.02
C ASN A 148 -5.10 14.62 2.76
N ALA A 149 -3.89 14.88 3.25
CA ALA A 149 -3.06 13.85 3.88
C ALA A 149 -3.63 13.40 5.25
N VAL A 150 -3.87 12.10 5.40
CA VAL A 150 -4.28 11.44 6.65
C VAL A 150 -3.17 10.47 7.07
N PHE A 151 -2.59 10.67 8.25
CA PHE A 151 -1.62 9.75 8.84
C PHE A 151 -2.34 8.69 9.66
N VAL A 152 -2.01 7.43 9.38
CA VAL A 152 -2.72 6.27 9.87
C VAL A 152 -1.71 5.27 10.42
N LYS A 153 -1.95 4.80 11.65
CA LYS A 153 -1.27 3.63 12.20
C LYS A 153 -2.12 2.39 11.91
N LYS A 154 -1.61 1.45 11.12
CA LYS A 154 -2.29 0.18 10.82
C LYS A 154 -2.54 -0.60 12.10
N LEU A 155 -3.74 -1.16 12.27
CA LEU A 155 -4.06 -1.89 13.49
C LEU A 155 -3.28 -3.21 13.58
N TYR A 156 -3.26 -3.99 12.51
CA TYR A 156 -2.59 -5.29 12.53
C TYR A 156 -1.06 -5.18 12.45
N SER A 157 -0.51 -4.54 11.40
CA SER A 157 0.95 -4.45 11.22
C SER A 157 1.64 -3.44 12.14
N GLN A 158 0.88 -2.54 12.79
CA GLN A 158 1.39 -1.44 13.64
C GLN A 158 2.26 -0.41 12.89
N GLU A 159 2.36 -0.51 11.57
CA GLU A 159 3.10 0.41 10.71
C GLU A 159 2.38 1.75 10.58
N ASN A 160 3.15 2.82 10.38
CA ASN A 160 2.60 4.13 10.04
C ASN A 160 2.58 4.29 8.53
N THR A 161 1.45 4.73 7.99
CA THR A 161 1.29 5.01 6.57
C THR A 161 0.48 6.28 6.37
N ARG A 162 0.43 6.77 5.14
CA ARG A 162 -0.28 7.97 4.74
C ARG A 162 -1.24 7.64 3.61
N PHE A 163 -2.47 8.13 3.72
CA PHE A 163 -3.49 8.02 2.68
C PHE A 163 -4.05 9.41 2.34
N GLU A 164 -4.68 9.55 1.17
CA GLU A 164 -5.54 10.69 0.90
C GLU A 164 -6.85 10.56 1.67
N ARG A 165 -7.49 11.69 2.00
CA ARG A 165 -8.83 11.70 2.61
C ARG A 165 -9.84 10.96 1.72
N SER A 166 -9.71 11.06 0.40
CA SER A 166 -10.55 10.36 -0.57
C SER A 166 -10.37 8.84 -0.59
N ASP A 167 -9.24 8.32 -0.10
CA ASP A 167 -8.93 6.89 -0.03
C ASP A 167 -9.65 6.20 1.14
N ILE A 168 -10.20 6.99 2.07
CA ILE A 168 -10.82 6.50 3.29
C ILE A 168 -12.25 6.08 2.99
N GLN A 169 -12.61 4.84 3.34
CA GLN A 169 -13.97 4.31 3.20
C GLN A 169 -14.93 4.99 4.18
N GLY A 170 -14.47 5.24 5.40
CA GLY A 170 -15.24 5.88 6.47
C GLY A 170 -14.74 5.49 7.85
N ILE A 171 -15.37 6.05 8.89
CA ILE A 171 -15.16 5.62 10.28
C ILE A 171 -15.88 4.29 10.46
N VAL A 172 -15.19 3.29 10.98
CA VAL A 172 -15.76 1.95 11.19
C VAL A 172 -16.73 1.99 12.36
N LYS A 173 -17.91 1.40 12.19
CA LYS A 173 -18.89 1.27 13.26
C LYS A 173 -18.33 0.36 14.37
N PRO A 174 -18.44 0.72 15.66
CA PRO A 174 -17.87 -0.06 16.75
C PRO A 174 -18.30 -1.54 16.78
N GLU A 175 -19.54 -1.82 16.41
CA GLU A 175 -20.14 -3.15 16.31
C GLU A 175 -19.60 -3.97 15.14
N CYS A 176 -19.07 -3.32 14.10
CA CYS A 176 -18.46 -3.94 12.93
C CYS A 176 -16.94 -4.10 13.08
N LEU A 177 -16.35 -3.63 14.18
CA LEU A 177 -14.92 -3.71 14.42
C LEU A 177 -14.56 -5.10 14.98
N PRO A 178 -13.69 -5.88 14.30
CA PRO A 178 -13.26 -7.18 14.79
C PRO A 178 -12.59 -7.13 16.16
N GLU A 179 -12.68 -8.20 16.93
CA GLU A 179 -12.19 -8.21 18.32
C GLU A 179 -10.67 -8.03 18.41
N TRP A 180 -9.90 -8.64 17.49
CA TRP A 180 -8.45 -8.44 17.39
C TRP A 180 -8.10 -6.95 17.18
N ALA A 181 -8.90 -6.23 16.38
CA ALA A 181 -8.67 -4.83 16.06
C ALA A 181 -8.93 -3.92 17.28
N LYS A 182 -9.91 -4.27 18.13
CA LYS A 182 -10.13 -3.57 19.41
C LYS A 182 -8.95 -3.74 20.36
N GLN A 183 -8.41 -4.96 20.46
CA GLN A 183 -7.23 -5.25 21.28
C GLN A 183 -6.00 -4.46 20.80
N ASP A 184 -5.73 -4.47 19.50
CA ASP A 184 -4.62 -3.72 18.90
C ASP A 184 -4.76 -2.20 19.08
N LEU A 185 -5.99 -1.68 18.97
CA LEU A 185 -6.29 -0.28 19.25
C LEU A 185 -5.95 0.10 20.69
N GLU A 186 -6.31 -0.73 21.65
CA GLU A 186 -6.01 -0.50 23.07
C GLU A 186 -4.49 -0.48 23.31
N HIS A 187 -3.75 -1.43 22.70
CA HIS A 187 -2.28 -1.41 22.74
C HIS A 187 -1.67 -0.14 22.15
N ILE A 188 -2.22 0.37 21.04
CA ILE A 188 -1.79 1.64 20.43
C ILE A 188 -2.00 2.80 21.41
N LYS A 189 -3.20 2.92 22.00
CA LYS A 189 -3.54 3.98 22.95
C LYS A 189 -2.65 3.95 24.20
N GLN A 190 -2.40 2.76 24.75
CA GLN A 190 -1.51 2.59 25.91
C GLN A 190 -0.09 3.03 25.61
N ARG A 191 0.46 2.67 24.44
CA ARG A 191 1.80 3.11 24.01
C ARG A 191 1.88 4.64 23.87
N GLN A 192 0.89 5.26 23.22
CA GLN A 192 0.84 6.72 23.09
C GLN A 192 0.76 7.44 24.44
N LYS A 193 0.01 6.91 25.40
CA LYS A 193 -0.06 7.46 26.77
C LYS A 193 1.30 7.39 27.47
N LYS A 194 2.00 6.25 27.39
CA LYS A 194 3.35 6.08 27.96
C LYS A 194 4.37 7.04 27.33
N GLU A 195 4.32 7.23 26.02
CA GLU A 195 5.21 8.16 25.30
C GLU A 195 4.95 9.63 25.67
N LYS A 196 3.68 10.03 25.83
CA LYS A 196 3.34 11.38 26.28
C LYS A 196 3.84 11.65 27.70
N ASN A 197 3.67 10.70 28.62
CA ASN A 197 4.13 10.86 30.00
C ASN A 197 5.66 11.04 30.06
N ARG A 198 6.42 10.18 29.36
CA ARG A 198 7.88 10.30 29.26
C ARG A 198 8.37 11.65 28.71
N LYS A 199 7.66 12.22 27.73
CA LYS A 199 8.00 13.53 27.15
C LYS A 199 7.61 14.70 28.05
N GLY A 200 6.59 14.53 28.89
CA GLY A 200 6.19 15.50 29.90
C GLY A 200 7.12 15.53 31.11
N GLU A 201 7.70 14.39 31.47
CA GLU A 201 8.70 14.26 32.56
C GLU A 201 10.10 14.77 32.18
N ALA A 202 10.38 14.92 30.88
CA ALA A 202 11.66 15.42 30.36
C ALA A 202 11.65 16.93 30.03
N ARG A 203 10.62 17.66 30.42
CA ARG A 203 10.45 19.11 30.25
C ARG A 203 10.37 19.79 31.61
#